data_AF-A0A8S8YG04-F1
#
_entry.id   AF-A0A8S8YG04-F1
#
_cell.length_a   1.000
_cell.length_b   1.000
_cell.length_c   1.000
_cell.angle_alpha   90.00
_cell.angle_beta   90.00
_cell.angle_gamma   90.00
#
_symmetry.space_group_name_H-M   'P 1'
#
loop_
_entity.id
_entity.type
_entity.pdbx_description
1 polymer ?
#
loop_
_entity_poly.entity_id
_entity_poly.type
_entity_poly.pdbx_seq_one_letter_code
_entity_poly.pdbx_strand_id
1 'polypeptide(L)'
;MEAEQVIDTEFSAKELTVGFVVAIRDPIHIESGHQAPHVKADGTPDRINLPIPQEIGVYQGLESGHSGEGIPEGGVFNLTFLRELEQKVMIAREDPLSVYYRPVVSELTGESANGTLSLYEQFEAFMANRSLLTRTSLDPFGNEVPPSTNWSNCDYTNSAGELVEFECLDYHDENLTQAHIDLAANRMILASPNVFMRWTTNDRAFLPVEGSPATGPVNGDLGEDGTFKNAVWMPGRWSASASWILIQLDREAMVEDGYTFDTTEARSEPGSMTWNGLDLYITPPQLTPEECSESQDSGNDPCSGDLALISLEHSIRTSDQVSVTTVAPPVGINLEVNRELQESVILLAIMFVCVLLLLWASLRRVSDVAIVGMTLGFSLLWMQGMVGWGIILGNLLDIKIISRSQFSNLLPILILALGIDDSLHALHRYKEERGTAKPRMKQCKSVSQEWVVPSC
;
A
#
# COMPACT_ATOMS: atom_id res chain seq x y z
N MET A 1 -16.00 10.09 -12.50
CA MET A 1 -14.69 10.58 -12.05
C MET A 1 -14.35 9.81 -10.82
N GLU A 2 -13.19 9.17 -10.81
CA GLU A 2 -12.64 8.59 -9.61
C GLU A 2 -12.31 9.72 -8.63
N ALA A 3 -12.38 9.43 -7.32
CA ALA A 3 -12.19 10.44 -6.29
C ALA A 3 -10.86 11.20 -6.44
N GLU A 4 -9.83 10.51 -6.94
CA GLU A 4 -8.50 11.04 -7.24
C GLU A 4 -8.50 12.07 -8.38
N GLN A 5 -9.18 11.79 -9.49
CA GLN A 5 -9.31 12.73 -10.61
C GLN A 5 -10.02 14.04 -10.22
N VAL A 6 -11.02 13.99 -9.31
CA VAL A 6 -11.70 15.21 -8.84
C VAL A 6 -10.76 16.05 -7.97
N ILE A 7 -9.96 15.39 -7.11
CA ILE A 7 -8.97 16.07 -6.26
C ILE A 7 -7.88 16.71 -7.13
N ASP A 8 -7.35 15.99 -8.12
CA ASP A 8 -6.29 16.50 -9.00
C ASP A 8 -6.74 17.62 -9.94
N THR A 9 -8.00 17.60 -10.39
CA THR A 9 -8.55 18.62 -11.31
C THR A 9 -9.10 19.86 -10.59
N GLU A 10 -9.68 19.73 -9.39
CA GLU A 10 -10.14 20.89 -8.59
C GLU A 10 -9.02 21.49 -7.71
N PHE A 11 -7.99 20.71 -7.36
CA PHE A 11 -6.90 21.12 -6.47
C PHE A 11 -5.53 20.69 -7.01
N SER A 12 -5.15 21.09 -8.23
CA SER A 12 -3.81 20.80 -8.74
C SER A 12 -2.74 21.47 -7.88
N ALA A 13 -2.21 20.76 -6.90
CA ALA A 13 -1.04 21.18 -6.15
C ALA A 13 0.18 21.07 -7.07
N LYS A 14 1.04 22.10 -7.06
CA LYS A 14 2.35 22.06 -7.74
C LYS A 14 3.26 20.98 -7.16
N GLU A 15 3.03 20.62 -5.90
CA GLU A 15 3.82 19.66 -5.15
C GLU A 15 2.97 18.44 -4.78
N LEU A 16 3.59 17.26 -4.82
CA LEU A 16 3.01 15.99 -4.42
C LEU A 16 3.79 15.46 -3.22
N THR A 17 3.12 15.20 -2.11
CA THR A 17 3.71 14.51 -0.95
C THR A 17 3.27 13.06 -0.94
N VAL A 18 4.23 12.15 -1.03
CA VAL A 18 4.01 10.70 -0.96
C VAL A 18 4.55 10.18 0.37
N GLY A 19 3.74 9.43 1.10
CA GLY A 19 4.15 8.73 2.31
C GLY A 19 4.40 7.26 2.03
N PHE A 20 5.42 6.68 2.63
CA PHE A 20 5.62 5.25 2.71
C PHE A 20 5.48 4.85 4.16
N VAL A 21 4.45 4.06 4.47
CA VAL A 21 4.26 3.47 5.78
C VAL A 21 5.23 2.30 5.92
N VAL A 22 6.09 2.34 6.92
CA VAL A 22 7.04 1.29 7.25
C VAL A 22 6.59 0.68 8.58
N ALA A 23 6.00 -0.51 8.51
CA ALA A 23 5.43 -1.20 9.67
C ALA A 23 6.28 -2.40 10.07
N ILE A 24 6.27 -2.77 11.36
CA ILE A 24 6.95 -3.95 11.86
C ILE A 24 6.34 -5.21 11.23
N ARG A 25 7.20 -6.09 10.73
CA ARG A 25 6.82 -7.38 10.16
C ARG A 25 6.53 -8.38 11.28
N ASP A 26 5.57 -9.27 11.07
CA ASP A 26 5.25 -10.35 12.01
C ASP A 26 6.49 -11.25 12.20
N PRO A 27 6.91 -11.53 13.45
CA PRO A 27 8.10 -12.34 13.75
C PRO A 27 8.15 -13.69 13.06
N ILE A 28 6.99 -14.34 12.86
CA ILE A 28 6.90 -15.64 12.19
C ILE A 28 7.49 -15.54 10.77
N HIS A 29 7.24 -14.43 10.08
CA HIS A 29 7.71 -14.20 8.71
C HIS A 29 9.14 -13.65 8.66
N ILE A 30 9.64 -13.03 9.73
CA ILE A 30 11.04 -12.61 9.83
C ILE A 30 11.98 -13.83 9.85
N GLU A 31 11.64 -14.85 10.65
CA GLU A 31 12.49 -16.04 10.82
C GLU A 31 12.32 -17.07 9.69
N SER A 32 11.09 -17.26 9.20
CA SER A 32 10.79 -18.31 8.21
C SER A 32 10.67 -17.81 6.77
N GLY A 33 10.59 -16.49 6.57
CA GLY A 33 10.40 -15.86 5.27
C GLY A 33 11.71 -15.63 4.51
N HIS A 34 11.56 -15.11 3.29
CA HIS A 34 12.70 -14.66 2.48
C HIS A 34 13.45 -13.53 3.21
N GLN A 35 14.77 -13.60 3.12
CA GLN A 35 15.68 -12.66 3.77
C GLN A 35 16.11 -11.61 2.74
N ALA A 36 16.16 -10.35 3.17
CA ALA A 36 16.70 -9.26 2.38
C ALA A 36 18.21 -9.48 2.11
N PRO A 37 18.76 -8.95 1.00
CA PRO A 37 18.09 -8.13 -0.01
C PRO A 37 17.25 -8.97 -0.99
N HIS A 38 16.03 -8.51 -1.27
CA HIS A 38 15.11 -9.14 -2.23
C HIS A 38 15.44 -8.68 -3.65
N VAL A 39 16.59 -9.10 -4.16
CA VAL A 39 17.07 -8.76 -5.49
C VAL A 39 17.40 -10.03 -6.28
N LYS A 40 17.11 -10.01 -7.57
CA LYS A 40 17.49 -11.06 -8.51
C LYS A 40 18.97 -10.96 -8.86
N ALA A 41 19.48 -11.97 -9.57
CA ALA A 41 20.88 -12.01 -10.01
C ALA A 41 21.27 -10.88 -10.96
N ASP A 42 20.30 -10.22 -11.60
CA ASP A 42 20.48 -9.06 -12.47
C ASP A 42 20.41 -7.71 -11.72
N GLY A 43 20.20 -7.73 -10.40
CA GLY A 43 20.07 -6.53 -9.57
C GLY A 43 18.66 -5.92 -9.54
N THR A 44 17.69 -6.50 -10.26
CA THR A 44 16.30 -6.03 -10.22
C THR A 44 15.55 -6.55 -8.99
N PRO A 45 14.55 -5.83 -8.46
CA PRO A 45 13.75 -6.29 -7.32
C PRO A 45 13.12 -7.67 -7.56
N ASP A 46 13.27 -8.58 -6.60
CA ASP A 46 12.65 -9.91 -6.61
C ASP A 46 11.21 -9.87 -6.10
N ARG A 47 10.33 -9.39 -6.98
CA ARG A 47 8.93 -9.03 -6.67
C ARG A 47 8.06 -10.17 -6.16
N ILE A 48 8.42 -11.42 -6.43
CA ILE A 48 7.65 -12.60 -5.97
C ILE A 48 7.93 -12.87 -4.49
N ASN A 49 9.14 -12.56 -4.04
CA ASN A 49 9.61 -12.86 -2.70
C ASN A 49 9.56 -11.66 -1.76
N LEU A 50 9.06 -10.51 -2.24
CA LEU A 50 8.84 -9.33 -1.41
C LEU A 50 7.80 -9.60 -0.32
N PRO A 51 8.02 -9.13 0.93
CA PRO A 51 7.04 -9.23 1.99
C PRO A 51 5.73 -8.55 1.59
N ILE A 52 4.60 -9.22 1.82
CA ILE A 52 3.27 -8.71 1.48
C ILE A 52 2.62 -7.98 2.66
N PRO A 53 1.65 -7.06 2.44
CA PRO A 53 0.99 -6.33 3.52
C PRO A 53 0.33 -7.22 4.60
N GLN A 54 -0.02 -8.45 4.27
CA GLN A 54 -0.58 -9.44 5.21
C GLN A 54 0.45 -9.94 6.24
N GLU A 55 1.74 -9.70 6.01
CA GLU A 55 2.84 -10.05 6.93
C GLU A 55 3.11 -8.93 7.95
N ILE A 56 2.35 -7.83 7.94
CA ILE A 56 2.46 -6.77 8.96
C ILE A 56 2.01 -7.33 10.32
N GLY A 57 2.78 -7.02 11.36
CA GLY A 57 2.48 -7.41 12.73
C GLY A 57 1.12 -6.90 13.20
N VAL A 58 0.43 -7.70 14.02
CA VAL A 58 -0.92 -7.35 14.50
C VAL A 58 -0.88 -6.09 15.37
N TYR A 59 -1.79 -5.16 15.10
CA TYR A 59 -2.02 -3.99 15.94
C TYR A 59 -2.46 -4.42 17.35
N GLN A 60 -1.68 -4.06 18.37
CA GLN A 60 -1.85 -4.58 19.73
C GLN A 60 -2.83 -3.77 20.59
N GLY A 61 -3.23 -2.59 20.14
CA GLY A 61 -4.15 -1.71 20.86
C GLY A 61 -3.65 -0.28 20.91
N LEU A 62 -4.53 0.64 21.31
CA LEU A 62 -4.13 2.01 21.63
C LEU A 62 -3.24 1.97 22.88
N GLU A 63 -2.11 2.69 22.87
CA GLU A 63 -1.22 2.86 24.03
C GLU A 63 -0.71 1.54 24.66
N SER A 64 -0.70 0.43 23.91
CA SER A 64 -0.19 -0.86 24.40
C SER A 64 1.33 -0.99 24.27
N GLY A 65 1.93 -0.22 23.37
CA GLY A 65 3.25 -0.48 22.81
C GLY A 65 3.20 -1.67 21.86
N HIS A 66 4.22 -1.79 21.02
CA HIS A 66 4.40 -2.97 20.18
C HIS A 66 5.44 -3.90 20.83
N SER A 67 5.00 -5.05 21.36
CA SER A 67 5.88 -5.97 22.09
C SER A 67 5.40 -7.40 22.03
N GLY A 68 6.32 -8.36 22.15
CA GLY A 68 5.98 -9.77 22.07
C GLY A 68 7.20 -10.62 21.75
N GLU A 69 7.00 -11.93 21.76
CA GLU A 69 8.04 -12.88 21.38
C GLU A 69 8.41 -12.69 19.90
N GLY A 70 9.71 -12.50 19.62
CA GLY A 70 10.26 -12.29 18.28
C GLY A 70 10.06 -10.90 17.68
N ILE A 71 9.32 -9.99 18.34
CA ILE A 71 9.20 -8.59 17.90
C ILE A 71 10.47 -7.83 18.30
N PRO A 72 11.08 -7.03 17.40
CA PRO A 72 12.24 -6.20 17.73
C PRO A 72 11.97 -5.33 18.97
N GLU A 73 12.88 -5.32 19.92
CA GLU A 73 12.68 -4.59 21.16
C GLU A 73 12.57 -3.08 20.89
N GLY A 74 11.47 -2.44 21.30
CA GLY A 74 11.19 -1.04 20.99
C GLY A 74 10.47 -0.82 19.65
N GLY A 75 10.08 -1.88 18.94
CA GLY A 75 9.36 -1.80 17.67
C GLY A 75 10.10 -0.94 16.66
N VAL A 76 9.47 0.14 16.17
CA VAL A 76 10.10 1.10 15.24
C VAL A 76 11.29 1.88 15.83
N PHE A 77 11.44 1.91 17.15
CA PHE A 77 12.60 2.50 17.83
C PHE A 77 13.73 1.49 18.04
N ASN A 78 13.62 0.28 17.50
CA ASN A 78 14.71 -0.67 17.52
C ASN A 78 15.85 -0.20 16.59
N LEU A 79 17.11 -0.35 17.02
CA LEU A 79 18.28 0.04 16.24
C LEU A 79 18.33 -0.70 14.89
N THR A 80 18.01 -1.99 14.85
CA THR A 80 17.97 -2.76 13.60
C THR A 80 16.92 -2.21 12.64
N PHE A 81 15.74 -1.85 13.17
CA PHE A 81 14.69 -1.22 12.37
C PHE A 81 15.11 0.15 11.84
N LEU A 82 15.73 1.00 12.67
CA LEU A 82 16.20 2.32 12.25
C LEU A 82 17.31 2.23 11.19
N ARG A 83 18.19 1.22 11.27
CA ARG A 83 19.20 0.92 10.24
C ARG A 83 18.56 0.46 8.92
N GLU A 84 17.52 -0.37 9.00
CA GLU A 84 16.75 -0.74 7.82
C GLU A 84 16.05 0.49 7.21
N LEU A 85 15.49 1.37 8.05
CA LEU A 85 14.86 2.61 7.61
C LEU A 85 15.88 3.57 6.95
N GLU A 86 17.10 3.66 7.47
CA GLU A 86 18.21 4.36 6.83
C GLU A 86 18.46 3.82 5.42
N GLN A 87 18.58 2.49 5.26
CA GLN A 87 18.78 1.87 3.94
C GLN A 87 17.65 2.20 2.97
N LYS A 88 16.39 2.18 3.43
CA LYS A 88 15.22 2.57 2.62
C LYS A 88 15.31 4.01 2.13
N VAL A 89 15.70 4.93 3.00
CA VAL A 89 15.87 6.36 2.65
C VAL A 89 17.00 6.53 1.65
N MET A 90 18.10 5.78 1.79
CA MET A 90 19.20 5.83 0.82
C MET A 90 18.78 5.29 -0.55
N ILE A 91 18.04 4.18 -0.61
CA ILE A 91 17.48 3.65 -1.87
C ILE A 91 16.56 4.69 -2.52
N ALA A 92 15.69 5.34 -1.74
CA ALA A 92 14.79 6.36 -2.27
C ALA A 92 15.54 7.58 -2.84
N ARG A 93 16.71 7.92 -2.28
CA ARG A 93 17.55 9.03 -2.76
C ARG A 93 18.38 8.68 -3.99
N GLU A 94 18.61 7.39 -4.25
CA GLU A 94 19.30 6.89 -5.44
C GLU A 94 18.33 6.60 -6.61
N ASP A 95 17.02 6.67 -6.36
CA ASP A 95 15.98 6.42 -7.37
C ASP A 95 15.98 7.51 -8.47
N PRO A 96 15.62 7.18 -9.73
CA PRO A 96 15.50 8.18 -10.80
C PRO A 96 14.56 9.35 -10.48
N LEU A 97 13.56 9.16 -9.62
CA LEU A 97 12.65 10.24 -9.19
C LEU A 97 13.32 11.27 -8.26
N SER A 98 14.51 10.98 -7.73
CA SER A 98 15.24 11.88 -6.82
C SER A 98 15.55 13.25 -7.42
N VAL A 99 15.59 13.37 -8.75
CA VAL A 99 15.78 14.65 -9.46
C VAL A 99 14.62 15.63 -9.17
N TYR A 100 13.42 15.11 -8.91
CA TYR A 100 12.23 15.90 -8.61
C TYR A 100 12.02 16.16 -7.11
N TYR A 101 12.93 15.70 -6.26
CA TYR A 101 12.80 15.84 -4.82
C TYR A 101 12.96 17.30 -4.41
N ARG A 102 11.99 17.81 -3.65
CA ARG A 102 12.00 19.18 -3.11
C ARG A 102 12.42 19.16 -1.65
N PRO A 103 13.30 20.07 -1.19
CA PRO A 103 13.76 20.07 0.20
C PRO A 103 12.60 20.17 1.19
N VAL A 104 12.57 19.27 2.18
CA VAL A 104 11.58 19.28 3.27
C VAL A 104 12.29 19.67 4.57
N VAL A 105 11.69 20.55 5.36
CA VAL A 105 12.23 20.94 6.67
C VAL A 105 11.51 20.18 7.78
N SER A 106 12.28 19.49 8.62
CA SER A 106 11.74 18.85 9.82
C SER A 106 11.33 19.89 10.88
N GLU A 107 10.13 19.77 11.44
CA GLU A 107 9.71 20.58 12.59
C GLU A 107 10.54 20.28 13.85
N LEU A 108 11.12 19.07 13.96
CA LEU A 108 11.93 18.65 15.11
C LEU A 108 13.37 19.14 15.00
N THR A 109 14.00 18.95 13.85
CA THR A 109 15.43 19.24 13.69
C THR A 109 15.69 20.60 13.07
N GLY A 110 14.69 21.18 12.38
CA GLY A 110 14.83 22.43 11.64
C GLY A 110 15.84 22.34 10.50
N GLU A 111 16.21 21.13 10.10
CA GLU A 111 17.11 20.90 8.98
C GLU A 111 16.33 20.57 7.73
N SER A 112 16.82 21.09 6.59
CA SER A 112 16.35 20.70 5.28
C SER A 112 16.94 19.34 4.91
N ALA A 113 16.08 18.34 4.78
CA ALA A 113 16.45 17.06 4.22
C ALA A 113 16.34 17.11 2.68
N ASN A 114 17.07 16.23 1.98
CA ASN A 114 17.14 16.19 0.52
C ASN A 114 15.89 15.54 -0.10
N GLY A 115 14.73 16.10 0.23
CA GLY A 115 13.38 15.71 -0.18
C GLY A 115 12.80 14.43 0.41
N THR A 116 13.57 13.72 1.24
CA THR A 116 13.06 12.63 2.10
C THR A 116 12.93 13.13 3.54
N LEU A 117 11.96 12.64 4.29
CA LEU A 117 11.84 12.90 5.72
C LEU A 117 11.33 11.66 6.46
N SER A 118 12.12 11.14 7.39
CA SER A 118 11.89 9.88 8.09
C SER A 118 12.26 9.96 9.57
N LEU A 119 11.85 8.97 10.37
CA LEU A 119 12.21 8.88 11.78
C LEU A 119 13.73 8.77 11.98
N TYR A 120 14.44 8.03 11.13
CA TYR A 120 15.89 7.86 11.19
C TYR A 120 16.62 9.22 11.15
N GLU A 121 16.26 10.10 10.22
CA GLU A 121 16.89 11.42 10.08
C GLU A 121 16.71 12.29 11.34
N GLN A 122 15.63 12.08 12.10
CA GLN A 122 15.43 12.76 13.38
C GLN A 122 16.44 12.30 14.43
N PHE A 123 16.71 11.00 14.51
CA PHE A 123 17.73 10.44 15.41
C PHE A 123 19.13 10.90 15.02
N GLU A 124 19.47 10.81 13.74
CA GLU A 124 20.78 11.18 13.23
C GLU A 124 21.10 12.66 13.51
N ALA A 125 20.18 13.57 13.17
CA ALA A 125 20.36 15.00 13.44
C ALA A 125 20.33 15.35 14.94
N PHE A 126 19.55 14.65 15.76
CA PHE A 126 19.52 14.85 17.20
C PHE A 126 20.83 14.43 17.86
N MET A 127 21.30 13.23 17.54
CA MET A 127 22.54 12.66 18.10
C MET A 127 23.78 13.42 17.63
N ALA A 128 23.74 14.01 16.43
CA ALA A 128 24.81 14.90 15.94
C ALA A 128 24.77 16.32 16.54
N ASN A 129 23.89 16.61 17.52
CA ASN A 129 23.66 17.95 18.08
C ASN A 129 23.25 19.03 17.04
N ARG A 130 22.59 18.62 15.94
CA ARG A 130 22.15 19.53 14.86
C ARG A 130 20.67 19.90 14.93
N SER A 131 19.89 19.17 15.73
CA SER A 131 18.46 19.39 15.94
C SER A 131 18.12 20.72 16.65
N LEU A 132 16.95 21.32 16.37
CA LEU A 132 16.41 22.46 17.14
C LEU A 132 16.22 22.14 18.62
N LEU A 133 16.14 20.85 18.98
CA LEU A 133 16.03 20.43 20.37
C LEU A 133 17.35 20.54 21.14
N THR A 134 18.50 20.50 20.44
CA THR A 134 19.85 20.50 21.04
C THR A 134 20.62 21.80 20.80
N ARG A 135 20.19 22.64 19.86
CA ARG A 135 20.79 23.96 19.58
C ARG A 135 19.84 25.11 19.92
N THR A 136 20.43 26.27 20.26
CA THR A 136 19.67 27.53 20.37
C THR A 136 19.05 27.88 19.01
N SER A 137 17.78 28.28 19.02
CA SER A 137 17.03 28.69 17.82
C SER A 137 16.45 30.10 18.00
N LEU A 138 15.80 30.61 16.95
CA LEU A 138 15.12 31.92 16.99
C LEU A 138 13.62 31.71 16.80
N ASP A 139 12.81 32.39 17.63
CA ASP A 139 11.37 32.46 17.41
C ASP A 139 11.03 33.38 16.20
N PRO A 140 9.77 33.40 15.72
CA PRO A 140 9.36 34.29 14.62
C PRO A 140 9.54 35.79 14.90
N PHE A 141 9.79 36.18 16.15
CA PHE A 141 10.03 37.56 16.58
C PHE A 141 11.52 37.89 16.74
N GLY A 142 12.41 36.92 16.46
CA GLY A 142 13.86 37.07 16.55
C GLY A 142 14.42 36.94 17.97
N ASN A 143 13.64 36.43 18.93
CA ASN A 143 14.14 36.12 20.27
C ASN A 143 14.84 34.76 20.27
N GLU A 144 15.92 34.67 21.04
CA GLU A 144 16.62 33.40 21.25
C GLU A 144 15.79 32.45 22.10
N VAL A 145 15.53 31.26 21.56
CA VAL A 145 14.89 30.14 22.24
C VAL A 145 16.01 29.16 22.63
N PRO A 146 16.26 28.94 23.94
CA PRO A 146 17.28 28.00 24.38
C PRO A 146 16.91 26.56 23.98
N PRO A 147 17.91 25.65 23.84
CA PRO A 147 17.64 24.26 23.51
C PRO A 147 16.83 23.58 24.61
N SER A 148 15.81 22.81 24.22
CA SER A 148 14.94 22.09 25.16
C SER A 148 15.65 20.91 25.84
N THR A 149 16.66 20.33 25.20
CA THR A 149 17.44 19.19 25.71
C THR A 149 18.85 19.21 25.12
N ASN A 150 19.66 18.18 25.38
CA ASN A 150 21.02 18.07 24.84
C ASN A 150 21.37 16.62 24.46
N TRP A 151 22.37 16.48 23.61
CA TRP A 151 23.08 15.23 23.34
C TRP A 151 24.60 15.38 23.63
N SER A 152 24.92 16.13 24.68
CA SER A 152 26.30 16.38 25.11
C SER A 152 26.63 15.72 26.45
N ASN A 153 25.61 15.44 27.26
CA ASN A 153 25.74 14.67 28.49
C ASN A 153 24.71 13.55 28.46
N CYS A 154 25.16 12.30 28.32
CA CYS A 154 24.28 11.14 28.23
C CYS A 154 24.22 10.32 29.52
N ASP A 155 24.89 10.78 30.58
CA ASP A 155 24.88 10.15 31.90
C ASP A 155 23.44 10.01 32.42
N TYR A 156 23.18 8.92 33.10
CA TYR A 156 21.86 8.62 33.65
C TYR A 156 21.96 8.03 35.06
N THR A 157 20.87 8.12 35.81
CA THR A 157 20.78 7.53 37.15
C THR A 157 20.11 6.17 37.05
N ASN A 158 20.75 5.11 37.57
CA ASN A 158 20.18 3.77 37.57
C ASN A 158 19.06 3.62 38.64
N SER A 159 18.39 2.46 38.66
CA SER A 159 17.32 2.16 39.64
C SER A 159 17.81 2.12 41.09
N ALA A 160 19.12 2.04 41.34
CA ALA A 160 19.74 2.11 42.66
C ALA A 160 20.09 3.55 43.10
N GLY A 161 19.84 4.56 42.25
CA GLY A 161 20.15 5.95 42.52
C GLY A 161 21.61 6.34 42.26
N GLU A 162 22.37 5.50 41.56
CA GLU A 162 23.77 5.75 41.22
C GLU A 162 23.88 6.40 39.84
N LEU A 163 24.77 7.39 39.71
CA LEU A 163 25.10 8.01 38.44
C LEU A 163 25.98 7.05 37.63
N VAL A 164 25.52 6.71 36.43
CA VAL A 164 26.24 5.89 35.46
C VAL A 164 26.75 6.83 34.37
N GLU A 165 28.06 6.85 34.18
CA GLU A 165 28.69 7.55 33.06
C GLU A 165 28.33 6.81 31.77
N PHE A 166 27.74 7.53 30.82
CA PHE A 166 27.26 6.97 29.57
C PHE A 166 27.62 7.92 28.43
N GLU A 167 28.41 7.41 27.47
CA GLU A 167 28.95 8.20 26.38
C GLU A 167 27.84 8.61 25.38
N CYS A 168 27.90 9.84 24.89
CA CYS A 168 27.04 10.27 23.78
C CYS A 168 27.68 9.88 22.46
N LEU A 169 27.19 8.79 21.85
CA LEU A 169 27.62 8.37 20.52
C LEU A 169 26.79 9.03 19.42
N ASP A 170 27.39 9.18 18.24
CA ASP A 170 26.70 9.56 17.02
C ASP A 170 25.90 8.38 16.45
N TYR A 171 24.89 8.67 15.62
CA TYR A 171 24.05 7.62 15.05
C TYR A 171 24.83 6.65 14.14
N HIS A 172 25.92 7.06 13.50
CA HIS A 172 26.73 6.17 12.64
C HIS A 172 27.91 5.52 13.36
N ASP A 173 28.01 5.65 14.69
CA ASP A 173 29.08 4.99 15.45
C ASP A 173 28.90 3.45 15.43
N GLU A 174 30.01 2.72 15.28
CA GLU A 174 30.02 1.24 15.29
C GLU A 174 29.63 0.67 16.67
N ASN A 175 29.87 1.42 17.74
CA ASN A 175 29.55 1.02 19.12
C ASN A 175 28.14 1.44 19.55
N LEU A 176 27.34 2.00 18.65
CA LEU A 176 25.97 2.42 18.96
C LEU A 176 25.12 1.22 19.41
N THR A 177 24.45 1.38 20.54
CA THR A 177 23.61 0.33 21.14
C THR A 177 22.15 0.78 21.24
N GLN A 178 21.24 -0.19 21.44
CA GLN A 178 19.82 0.09 21.69
C GLN A 178 19.60 1.07 22.86
N ALA A 179 20.45 1.03 23.89
CA ALA A 179 20.36 1.94 25.04
C ALA A 179 20.55 3.41 24.64
N HIS A 180 21.42 3.70 23.67
CA HIS A 180 21.58 5.06 23.14
C HIS A 180 20.31 5.52 22.41
N ILE A 181 19.70 4.64 21.61
CA ILE A 181 18.45 4.93 20.92
C ILE A 181 17.30 5.16 21.92
N ASP A 182 17.20 4.32 22.95
CA ASP A 182 16.19 4.47 24.02
C ASP A 182 16.32 5.84 24.71
N LEU A 183 17.55 6.25 25.03
CA LEU A 183 17.84 7.56 25.64
C LEU A 183 17.52 8.71 24.69
N ALA A 184 17.92 8.62 23.42
CA ALA A 184 17.64 9.64 22.41
C ALA A 184 16.13 9.82 22.18
N ALA A 185 15.42 8.71 21.98
CA ALA A 185 13.96 8.69 21.80
C ALA A 185 13.26 9.37 22.98
N ASN A 186 13.63 8.98 24.20
CA ASN A 186 13.03 9.54 25.40
C ASN A 186 13.28 11.04 25.55
N ARG A 187 14.51 11.51 25.28
CA ARG A 187 14.83 12.95 25.33
C ARG A 187 14.05 13.75 24.29
N MET A 188 13.95 13.24 23.06
CA MET A 188 13.19 13.90 22.00
C MET A 188 11.69 13.98 22.34
N ILE A 189 11.11 12.87 22.82
CA ILE A 189 9.70 12.81 23.21
C ILE A 189 9.40 13.73 24.38
N LEU A 190 10.22 13.73 25.43
CA LEU A 190 9.99 14.59 26.60
C LEU A 190 10.21 16.08 26.27
N ALA A 191 11.12 16.41 25.36
CA ALA A 191 11.35 17.78 24.94
C ALA A 191 10.22 18.33 24.05
N SER A 192 9.66 17.50 23.17
CA SER A 192 8.55 17.89 22.28
C SER A 192 7.60 16.71 21.99
N PRO A 193 6.69 16.39 22.94
CA PRO A 193 5.81 15.22 22.81
C PRO A 193 4.93 15.29 21.55
N ASN A 194 4.35 16.46 21.29
CA ASN A 194 3.36 16.62 20.21
C ASN A 194 3.96 16.45 18.82
N VAL A 195 5.22 16.84 18.61
CA VAL A 195 5.86 16.81 17.29
C VAL A 195 6.49 15.43 17.05
N PHE A 196 7.14 14.85 18.06
CA PHE A 196 7.78 13.54 17.90
C PHE A 196 6.76 12.41 17.73
N MET A 197 5.65 12.46 18.47
CA MET A 197 4.65 11.40 18.44
C MET A 197 3.89 11.29 17.11
N ARG A 198 4.00 12.28 16.20
CA ARG A 198 3.44 12.23 14.84
C ARG A 198 4.20 11.27 13.92
N TRP A 199 5.46 10.96 14.24
CA TRP A 199 6.30 10.08 13.44
C TRP A 199 6.00 8.59 13.61
N THR A 200 5.12 8.25 14.56
CA THR A 200 4.76 6.86 14.87
C THR A 200 3.26 6.68 15.00
N THR A 201 2.80 5.44 14.90
CA THR A 201 1.40 5.05 15.10
C THR A 201 0.88 5.29 16.52
N ASN A 202 -0.45 5.20 16.70
CA ASN A 202 -1.15 5.48 17.97
C ASN A 202 -1.10 4.33 18.99
N ASP A 203 -0.55 3.17 18.63
CA ASP A 203 -0.27 2.08 19.58
C ASP A 203 0.97 2.33 20.43
N ARG A 204 1.65 3.46 20.23
CA ARG A 204 2.88 3.80 20.94
C ARG A 204 2.70 3.80 22.46
N ALA A 205 3.67 3.23 23.18
CA ALA A 205 3.72 3.28 24.64
C ALA A 205 5.16 3.20 25.16
N PHE A 206 5.33 3.56 26.44
CA PHE A 206 6.56 3.33 27.15
C PHE A 206 6.50 1.98 27.87
N LEU A 207 7.39 1.07 27.50
CA LEU A 207 7.48 -0.28 28.04
C LEU A 207 8.58 -0.38 29.09
N PRO A 208 8.30 -0.99 30.26
CA PRO A 208 9.28 -1.10 31.34
C PRO A 208 10.40 -2.08 30.98
N VAL A 209 11.65 -1.66 31.17
CA VAL A 209 12.85 -2.49 30.94
C VAL A 209 13.87 -2.18 32.01
N GLU A 210 14.30 -3.22 32.74
CA GLU A 210 15.32 -3.08 33.77
C GLU A 210 16.67 -2.66 33.17
N GLY A 211 17.32 -1.67 33.79
CA GLY A 211 18.65 -1.21 33.37
C GLY A 211 18.66 -0.25 32.16
N SER A 212 17.51 0.10 31.60
CA SER A 212 17.44 1.11 30.53
C SER A 212 17.91 2.49 31.03
N PRO A 213 18.68 3.25 30.22
CA PRO A 213 19.06 4.62 30.56
C PRO A 213 17.90 5.62 30.50
N ALA A 214 16.81 5.27 29.83
CA ALA A 214 15.63 6.10 29.72
C ALA A 214 14.63 5.81 30.84
N THR A 215 14.16 6.87 31.51
CA THR A 215 13.05 6.82 32.46
C THR A 215 11.85 7.54 31.87
N GLY A 216 10.70 6.87 31.83
CA GLY A 216 9.51 7.36 31.15
C GLY A 216 8.20 6.88 31.76
N PRO A 217 7.07 7.38 31.24
CA PRO A 217 5.73 7.18 31.81
C PRO A 217 5.10 5.85 31.37
N VAL A 218 4.95 4.89 32.28
CA VAL A 218 4.24 3.62 32.06
C VAL A 218 2.76 3.76 32.48
N ASN A 219 1.83 3.26 31.65
CA ASN A 219 0.38 3.26 31.87
C ASN A 219 -0.22 4.67 32.13
N GLY A 220 0.29 5.70 31.45
CA GLY A 220 -0.25 7.06 31.56
C GLY A 220 -0.91 7.54 30.27
N ASP A 221 -1.99 8.30 30.41
CA ASP A 221 -2.69 8.92 29.28
C ASP A 221 -1.98 10.23 28.88
N LEU A 222 -1.75 10.45 27.59
CA LEU A 222 -1.22 11.73 27.09
C LEU A 222 -2.34 12.76 26.98
N GLY A 223 -2.28 13.84 27.76
CA GLY A 223 -3.19 14.97 27.66
C GLY A 223 -2.99 15.79 26.38
N GLU A 224 -3.99 16.57 25.98
CA GLU A 224 -3.91 17.51 24.84
C GLU A 224 -2.80 18.58 25.02
N ASP A 225 -2.38 18.81 26.27
CA ASP A 225 -1.29 19.70 26.65
C ASP A 225 0.09 19.06 26.54
N GLY A 226 0.18 17.80 26.10
CA GLY A 226 1.42 17.03 26.01
C GLY A 226 1.91 16.48 27.35
N THR A 227 1.11 16.56 28.43
CA THR A 227 1.49 16.04 29.75
C THR A 227 0.90 14.65 29.99
N PHE A 228 1.70 13.75 30.58
CA PHE A 228 1.23 12.41 30.94
C PHE A 228 0.49 12.44 32.29
N LYS A 229 -0.75 11.93 32.32
CA LYS A 229 -1.58 11.80 33.52
C LYS A 229 -1.63 10.35 33.96
N ASN A 230 -1.67 10.12 35.29
CA ASN A 230 -1.73 8.79 35.90
C ASN A 230 -0.54 7.84 35.60
N ALA A 231 0.56 8.36 35.04
CA ALA A 231 1.72 7.54 34.68
C ALA A 231 2.61 7.19 35.88
N VAL A 232 3.22 6.00 35.83
CA VAL A 232 4.32 5.62 36.73
C VAL A 232 5.64 5.80 36.00
N TRP A 233 6.54 6.59 36.58
CA TRP A 233 7.87 6.81 36.00
C TRP A 233 8.82 5.70 36.40
N MET A 234 9.32 4.96 35.40
CA MET A 234 10.24 3.85 35.62
C MET A 234 11.20 3.68 34.43
N PRO A 235 12.31 2.95 34.60
CA PRO A 235 13.22 2.64 33.51
C PRO A 235 12.52 1.81 32.42
N GLY A 236 12.76 2.16 31.16
CA GLY A 236 12.11 1.51 30.04
C GLY A 236 12.46 2.12 28.70
N ARG A 237 11.62 1.88 27.69
CA ARG A 237 11.81 2.40 26.33
C ARG A 237 10.50 2.64 25.63
N TRP A 238 10.54 3.49 24.61
CA TRP A 238 9.39 3.70 23.73
C TRP A 238 9.25 2.55 22.73
N SER A 239 8.02 2.19 22.40
CA SER A 239 7.72 1.21 21.36
C SER A 239 6.47 1.61 20.58
N ALA A 240 6.46 1.37 19.26
CA ALA A 240 5.31 1.53 18.36
C ALA A 240 5.43 0.54 17.16
N SER A 241 4.33 0.31 16.43
CA SER A 241 4.30 -0.67 15.32
C SER A 241 4.68 -0.11 13.95
N ALA A 242 4.45 1.17 13.65
CA ALA A 242 4.81 1.72 12.35
C ALA A 242 5.28 3.18 12.41
N SER A 243 6.05 3.55 11.38
CA SER A 243 6.61 4.88 11.11
C SER A 243 6.41 5.21 9.63
N TRP A 244 6.78 6.42 9.20
CA TRP A 244 6.63 6.89 7.83
C TRP A 244 7.96 7.37 7.24
N ILE A 245 8.12 7.22 5.92
CA ILE A 245 9.04 7.99 5.09
C ILE A 245 8.18 8.93 4.25
N LEU A 246 8.42 10.24 4.34
CA LEU A 246 7.73 11.23 3.52
C LEU A 246 8.66 11.68 2.41
N ILE A 247 8.16 11.75 1.19
CA ILE A 247 8.89 12.25 0.03
C ILE A 247 8.09 13.38 -0.60
N GLN A 248 8.73 14.54 -0.77
CA GLN A 248 8.11 15.69 -1.42
C GLN A 248 8.65 15.83 -2.85
N LEU A 249 7.74 15.72 -3.80
CA LEU A 249 8.00 15.71 -5.23
C LEU A 249 7.46 16.98 -5.89
N ASP A 250 8.17 17.48 -6.90
CA ASP A 250 7.64 18.49 -7.81
C ASP A 250 6.83 17.83 -8.93
N ARG A 251 5.50 17.91 -8.80
CA ARG A 251 4.58 17.31 -9.77
C ARG A 251 4.63 18.07 -11.11
N GLU A 252 4.83 19.38 -11.08
CA GLU A 252 4.87 20.21 -12.29
C GLU A 252 6.12 19.91 -13.13
N ALA A 253 7.28 19.78 -12.47
CA ALA A 253 8.51 19.39 -13.13
C ALA A 253 8.43 17.97 -13.75
N MET A 254 7.81 17.02 -13.03
CA MET A 254 7.58 15.68 -13.60
C MET A 254 6.70 15.74 -14.85
N VAL A 255 5.64 16.57 -14.85
CA VAL A 255 4.77 16.72 -16.02
C VAL A 255 5.49 17.40 -17.18
N GLU A 256 6.39 18.35 -16.90
CA GLU A 256 7.24 19.01 -17.90
C GLU A 256 8.21 18.02 -18.57
N ASP A 257 8.74 17.06 -17.81
CA ASP A 257 9.64 16.00 -18.30
C ASP A 257 8.90 14.76 -18.87
N GLY A 258 7.60 14.87 -19.13
CA GLY A 258 6.84 13.86 -19.87
C GLY A 258 6.14 12.79 -19.03
N TYR A 259 5.99 12.99 -17.72
CA TYR A 259 5.13 12.14 -16.87
C TYR A 259 3.67 12.63 -16.87
N THR A 260 2.73 11.71 -16.67
CA THR A 260 1.34 12.02 -16.38
C THR A 260 0.83 11.19 -15.21
N PHE A 261 -0.04 11.78 -14.39
CA PHE A 261 -0.76 11.10 -13.32
C PHE A 261 -2.20 10.77 -13.74
N ASP A 262 -2.60 11.10 -14.97
CA ASP A 262 -3.85 10.61 -15.55
C ASP A 262 -3.60 9.27 -16.25
N THR A 263 -4.16 8.20 -15.68
CA THR A 263 -4.02 6.83 -16.19
C THR A 263 -4.64 6.63 -17.58
N THR A 264 -5.53 7.53 -18.03
CA THR A 264 -6.13 7.47 -19.37
C THR A 264 -5.24 8.09 -20.45
N GLU A 265 -4.37 9.02 -20.07
CA GLU A 265 -3.38 9.64 -20.95
C GLU A 265 -2.02 8.93 -20.87
N ALA A 266 -1.79 8.16 -19.81
CA ALA A 266 -0.57 7.41 -19.61
C ALA A 266 -0.39 6.31 -20.67
N ARG A 267 0.85 6.20 -21.17
CA ARG A 267 1.28 5.13 -22.06
C ARG A 267 1.11 3.77 -21.39
N SER A 268 0.65 2.79 -22.17
CA SER A 268 0.69 1.40 -21.74
C SER A 268 2.12 0.87 -21.75
N GLU A 269 2.70 0.70 -20.58
CA GLU A 269 4.06 0.18 -20.44
C GLU A 269 4.12 -1.33 -20.72
N PRO A 270 4.95 -1.79 -21.69
CA PRO A 270 5.09 -3.20 -22.00
C PRO A 270 5.75 -3.94 -20.83
N GLY A 271 5.13 -5.06 -20.41
CA GLY A 271 5.64 -5.85 -19.28
C GLY A 271 5.27 -5.29 -17.90
N SER A 272 4.42 -4.26 -17.84
CA SER A 272 3.86 -3.72 -16.59
C SER A 272 3.00 -4.71 -15.78
N MET A 273 2.64 -5.86 -16.38
CA MET A 273 1.92 -6.94 -15.72
C MET A 273 2.53 -8.29 -16.12
N THR A 274 2.83 -9.14 -15.14
CA THR A 274 3.40 -10.48 -15.37
C THR A 274 2.60 -11.56 -14.66
N TRP A 275 2.33 -12.65 -15.38
CA TRP A 275 1.65 -13.82 -14.84
C TRP A 275 2.61 -14.71 -14.05
N ASN A 276 2.18 -15.14 -12.88
CA ASN A 276 2.84 -16.19 -12.11
C ASN A 276 1.80 -17.26 -11.74
N GLY A 277 1.76 -18.35 -12.51
CA GLY A 277 0.72 -19.36 -12.38
C GLY A 277 -0.65 -18.84 -12.85
N LEU A 278 -1.59 -18.70 -11.91
CA LEU A 278 -2.93 -18.14 -12.16
C LEU A 278 -3.07 -16.68 -11.69
N ASP A 279 -2.08 -16.17 -10.96
CA ASP A 279 -2.12 -14.85 -10.37
C ASP A 279 -1.41 -13.85 -11.29
N LEU A 280 -1.98 -12.65 -11.42
CA LEU A 280 -1.40 -11.56 -12.19
C LEU A 280 -0.79 -10.53 -11.24
N TYR A 281 0.47 -10.17 -11.44
CA TYR A 281 1.19 -9.18 -10.62
C TYR A 281 1.49 -7.91 -11.40
N ILE A 282 1.42 -6.75 -10.74
CA ILE A 282 1.89 -5.48 -11.30
C ILE A 282 3.42 -5.48 -11.23
N THR A 283 4.03 -5.26 -12.39
CA THR A 283 5.47 -5.27 -12.57
C THR A 283 5.89 -3.95 -13.21
N PRO A 284 5.90 -2.82 -12.47
CA PRO A 284 6.29 -1.53 -13.03
C PRO A 284 7.72 -1.56 -13.63
N PRO A 285 7.94 -1.02 -14.83
CA PRO A 285 9.30 -0.77 -15.32
C PRO A 285 9.97 0.33 -14.51
N GLN A 286 11.30 0.38 -14.53
CA GLN A 286 12.02 1.56 -14.05
C GLN A 286 11.89 2.65 -15.12
N LEU A 287 11.20 3.73 -14.80
CA LEU A 287 10.96 4.86 -15.71
C LEU A 287 11.93 5.99 -15.35
N THR A 288 12.89 6.29 -16.23
CA THR A 288 13.82 7.41 -16.00
C THR A 288 13.31 8.71 -16.60
N PRO A 289 13.72 9.87 -16.04
CA PRO A 289 13.39 11.19 -16.61
C PRO A 289 13.73 11.32 -18.09
N GLU A 290 14.89 10.80 -18.49
CA GLU A 290 15.38 10.91 -19.87
C GLU A 290 14.51 10.11 -20.85
N GLU A 291 14.10 8.90 -20.47
CA GLU A 291 13.23 8.05 -21.30
C GLU A 291 11.84 8.67 -21.48
N CYS A 292 11.32 9.32 -20.44
CA CYS A 292 10.01 9.96 -20.48
C CYS A 292 10.02 11.27 -21.28
N SER A 293 11.08 12.06 -21.14
CA SER A 293 11.29 13.26 -21.94
C SER A 293 11.47 12.91 -23.43
N GLU A 294 12.27 11.90 -23.77
CA GLU A 294 12.45 11.44 -25.16
C GLU A 294 11.14 10.88 -25.74
N SER A 295 10.34 10.18 -24.94
CA SER A 295 9.01 9.71 -25.35
C SER A 295 8.09 10.87 -25.73
N GLN A 296 8.06 11.93 -24.92
CA GLN A 296 7.24 13.10 -25.18
C GLN A 296 7.72 13.86 -26.42
N ASP A 297 9.04 14.05 -26.58
CA ASP A 297 9.66 14.72 -27.73
C ASP A 297 9.42 13.98 -29.05
N SER A 298 9.37 12.64 -29.00
CA SER A 298 9.05 11.79 -30.14
C SER A 298 7.55 11.75 -30.47
N GLY A 299 6.70 12.42 -29.68
CA GLY A 299 5.26 12.50 -29.86
C GLY A 299 4.51 11.23 -29.44
N ASN A 300 5.13 10.38 -28.61
CA ASN A 300 4.47 9.25 -27.99
C ASN A 300 3.70 9.69 -26.73
N ASP A 301 2.80 8.82 -26.25
CA ASP A 301 2.05 9.06 -25.02
C ASP A 301 3.01 9.23 -23.81
N PRO A 302 2.65 10.08 -22.82
CA PRO A 302 3.46 10.34 -21.63
C PRO A 302 3.62 9.10 -20.72
N CYS A 303 4.71 9.06 -19.96
CA CYS A 303 4.97 8.02 -18.96
C CYS A 303 3.97 8.08 -17.79
N SER A 304 3.65 6.94 -17.18
CA SER A 304 2.82 6.92 -15.97
C SER A 304 3.62 7.30 -14.72
N GLY A 305 3.25 8.40 -14.07
CA GLY A 305 3.76 8.79 -12.75
C GLY A 305 3.42 7.77 -11.66
N ASP A 306 2.23 7.17 -11.71
CA ASP A 306 1.82 6.10 -10.79
C ASP A 306 2.72 4.88 -10.87
N LEU A 307 3.06 4.42 -12.09
CA LEU A 307 4.00 3.30 -12.27
C LEU A 307 5.41 3.65 -11.75
N ALA A 308 5.85 4.90 -11.90
CA ALA A 308 7.13 5.34 -11.37
C ALA A 308 7.13 5.30 -9.83
N LEU A 309 6.04 5.73 -9.18
CA LEU A 309 5.88 5.66 -7.73
C LEU A 309 5.80 4.21 -7.21
N ILE A 310 5.10 3.32 -7.90
CA ILE A 310 5.06 1.88 -7.55
C ILE A 310 6.44 1.26 -7.79
N SER A 311 7.17 1.68 -8.82
CA SER A 311 8.57 1.25 -9.02
C SER A 311 9.45 1.65 -7.85
N LEU A 312 9.33 2.90 -7.37
CA LEU A 312 10.03 3.38 -6.19
C LEU A 312 9.65 2.58 -4.93
N GLU A 313 8.36 2.29 -4.72
CA GLU A 313 7.90 1.42 -3.63
C GLU A 313 8.60 0.05 -3.69
N HIS A 314 8.63 -0.59 -4.87
CA HIS A 314 9.30 -1.87 -5.06
C HIS A 314 10.80 -1.79 -4.79
N SER A 315 11.48 -0.71 -5.21
CA SER A 315 12.90 -0.48 -4.91
C SER A 315 13.12 -0.39 -3.40
N ILE A 316 12.32 0.40 -2.68
CA ILE A 316 12.43 0.55 -1.22
C ILE A 316 12.23 -0.80 -0.52
N ARG A 317 11.23 -1.58 -0.96
CA ARG A 317 10.88 -2.89 -0.40
C ARG A 317 11.95 -3.97 -0.60
N THR A 318 12.95 -3.76 -1.46
CA THR A 318 14.08 -4.71 -1.58
C THR A 318 14.87 -4.89 -0.28
N SER A 319 14.82 -3.89 0.61
CA SER A 319 15.45 -3.90 1.93
C SER A 319 14.54 -4.39 3.07
N ASP A 320 13.28 -4.78 2.79
CA ASP A 320 12.31 -5.20 3.81
C ASP A 320 12.75 -6.51 4.50
N GLN A 321 13.23 -6.42 5.74
CA GLN A 321 13.64 -7.58 6.55
C GLN A 321 12.79 -7.70 7.81
N VAL A 322 12.93 -6.73 8.73
CA VAL A 322 12.13 -6.62 9.96
C VAL A 322 10.92 -5.71 9.79
N SER A 323 10.80 -5.07 8.62
CA SER A 323 9.68 -4.20 8.28
C SER A 323 9.00 -4.60 6.98
N VAL A 324 7.77 -4.12 6.80
CA VAL A 324 7.01 -4.16 5.55
C VAL A 324 6.68 -2.73 5.17
N THR A 325 7.07 -2.34 3.95
CA THR A 325 6.82 -1.00 3.42
C THR A 325 5.61 -0.99 2.50
N THR A 326 4.74 0.01 2.63
CA THR A 326 3.58 0.23 1.78
C THR A 326 3.42 1.71 1.43
N VAL A 327 3.03 2.03 0.20
CA VAL A 327 2.79 3.42 -0.21
C VAL A 327 1.42 3.93 0.31
N ALA A 328 1.38 5.19 0.73
CA ALA A 328 0.21 5.94 1.17
C ALA A 328 0.28 7.37 0.61
N PRO A 329 -0.71 7.89 -0.14
CA PRO A 329 -2.04 7.36 -0.49
C PRO A 329 -2.00 6.11 -1.40
N PRO A 330 -3.14 5.42 -1.63
CA PRO A 330 -3.20 4.30 -2.56
C PRO A 330 -2.93 4.77 -4.00
N VAL A 331 -1.67 4.72 -4.42
CA VAL A 331 -1.25 5.03 -5.79
C VAL A 331 -1.59 3.86 -6.72
N GLY A 332 -2.05 4.15 -7.94
CA GLY A 332 -2.27 3.11 -8.95
C GLY A 332 -3.48 2.21 -8.70
N ILE A 333 -4.51 2.71 -8.00
CA ILE A 333 -5.80 1.99 -7.83
C ILE A 333 -6.34 1.51 -9.18
N ASN A 334 -6.21 2.33 -10.22
CA ASN A 334 -6.59 1.98 -11.58
C ASN A 334 -5.86 0.74 -12.12
N LEU A 335 -4.56 0.64 -11.86
CA LEU A 335 -3.74 -0.48 -12.28
C LEU A 335 -4.13 -1.76 -11.53
N GLU A 336 -4.38 -1.63 -10.23
CA GLU A 336 -4.82 -2.73 -9.37
C GLU A 336 -6.22 -3.22 -9.73
N VAL A 337 -7.16 -2.31 -9.96
CA VAL A 337 -8.48 -2.65 -10.49
C VAL A 337 -8.33 -3.35 -11.84
N ASN A 338 -7.54 -2.82 -12.77
CA ASN A 338 -7.36 -3.44 -14.07
C ASN A 338 -6.73 -4.85 -13.97
N ARG A 339 -5.79 -5.05 -13.04
CA ARG A 339 -5.19 -6.35 -12.71
C ARG A 339 -6.24 -7.35 -12.24
N GLU A 340 -7.02 -6.99 -11.22
CA GLU A 340 -8.12 -7.78 -10.68
C GLU A 340 -9.18 -8.11 -11.75
N LEU A 341 -9.48 -7.15 -12.62
CA LEU A 341 -10.39 -7.36 -13.75
C LEU A 341 -9.84 -8.41 -14.72
N GLN A 342 -8.56 -8.34 -15.09
CA GLN A 342 -7.95 -9.34 -15.99
C GLN A 342 -7.89 -10.73 -15.36
N GLU A 343 -7.56 -10.82 -14.08
CA GLU A 343 -7.53 -12.08 -13.35
C GLU A 343 -8.94 -12.72 -13.30
N SER A 344 -9.98 -11.92 -13.07
CA SER A 344 -11.37 -12.39 -13.06
C SER A 344 -11.85 -12.99 -14.38
N VAL A 345 -11.29 -12.57 -15.53
CA VAL A 345 -11.66 -13.10 -16.86
C VAL A 345 -11.28 -14.57 -16.99
N ILE A 346 -10.13 -14.98 -16.46
CA ILE A 346 -9.69 -16.38 -16.50
C ILE A 346 -10.61 -17.24 -15.63
N LEU A 347 -10.94 -16.78 -14.42
CA LEU A 347 -11.87 -17.47 -13.52
C LEU A 347 -13.26 -17.63 -14.16
N LEU A 348 -13.77 -16.58 -14.82
CA LEU A 348 -15.03 -16.64 -15.55
C LEU A 348 -14.99 -17.64 -16.71
N ALA A 349 -13.88 -17.69 -17.45
CA ALA A 349 -13.69 -18.65 -18.53
C ALA A 349 -13.68 -20.10 -18.01
N ILE A 350 -13.01 -20.37 -16.89
CA ILE A 350 -12.98 -21.69 -16.26
C ILE A 350 -14.38 -22.12 -15.81
N MET A 351 -15.13 -21.23 -15.13
CA MET A 351 -16.49 -21.51 -14.71
C MET A 351 -17.41 -21.83 -15.90
N PHE A 352 -17.29 -21.07 -16.99
CA PHE A 352 -18.04 -21.31 -18.23
C PHE A 352 -17.73 -22.70 -18.81
N VAL A 353 -16.46 -23.11 -18.83
CA VAL A 353 -16.05 -24.45 -19.29
C VAL A 353 -16.61 -25.54 -18.37
N CYS A 354 -16.54 -25.38 -17.04
CA CYS A 354 -17.12 -26.33 -16.09
C CYS A 354 -18.62 -26.52 -16.33
N VAL A 355 -19.35 -25.45 -16.63
CA VAL A 355 -20.78 -25.51 -16.94
C VAL A 355 -21.04 -26.24 -18.25
N LEU A 356 -20.25 -26.01 -19.30
CA LEU A 356 -20.38 -26.79 -20.53
C LEU A 356 -20.16 -28.29 -20.30
N LEU A 357 -19.22 -28.65 -19.42
CA LEU A 357 -18.98 -30.05 -19.04
C LEU A 357 -20.16 -30.65 -18.26
N LEU A 358 -20.76 -29.91 -17.32
CA LEU A 358 -21.95 -30.34 -16.58
C LEU A 358 -23.17 -30.50 -17.50
N LEU A 359 -23.39 -29.56 -18.40
CA LEU A 359 -24.46 -29.64 -19.41
C LEU A 359 -24.24 -30.84 -20.34
N TRP A 360 -22.99 -31.10 -20.76
CA TRP A 360 -22.65 -32.26 -21.55
C TRP A 360 -22.92 -33.58 -20.81
N ALA A 361 -22.60 -33.67 -19.52
CA ALA A 361 -22.90 -34.83 -18.70
C ALA A 361 -24.40 -35.07 -18.54
N SER A 362 -25.19 -34.01 -18.35
CA SER A 362 -26.65 -34.08 -18.17
C SER A 362 -27.41 -34.42 -19.46
N LEU A 363 -27.08 -33.76 -20.56
CA LEU A 363 -27.84 -33.85 -21.81
C LEU A 363 -27.30 -34.93 -22.76
N ARG A 364 -25.99 -35.22 -22.70
CA ARG A 364 -25.26 -36.18 -23.57
C ARG A 364 -25.52 -36.02 -25.09
N ARG A 365 -26.15 -34.93 -25.51
CA ARG A 365 -26.48 -34.60 -26.89
C ARG A 365 -25.80 -33.29 -27.26
N VAL A 366 -24.92 -33.36 -28.25
CA VAL A 366 -24.12 -32.22 -28.72
C VAL A 366 -25.01 -31.08 -29.22
N SER A 367 -26.15 -31.39 -29.88
CA SER A 367 -27.10 -30.38 -30.36
C SER A 367 -27.71 -29.56 -29.24
N ASP A 368 -28.06 -30.21 -28.13
CA ASP A 368 -28.80 -29.57 -27.04
C ASP A 368 -27.85 -28.71 -26.20
N VAL A 369 -26.62 -29.17 -26.00
CA VAL A 369 -25.55 -28.40 -25.33
C VAL A 369 -25.12 -27.20 -26.18
N ALA A 370 -25.00 -27.35 -27.49
CA ALA A 370 -24.60 -26.26 -28.38
C ALA A 370 -25.64 -25.13 -28.43
N ILE A 371 -26.94 -25.45 -28.41
CA ILE A 371 -28.00 -24.45 -28.39
C ILE A 371 -27.95 -23.66 -27.07
N VAL A 372 -27.92 -24.35 -25.93
CA VAL A 372 -27.89 -23.70 -24.60
C VAL A 372 -26.61 -22.89 -24.40
N GLY A 373 -25.45 -23.44 -24.82
CA GLY A 373 -24.17 -22.76 -24.75
C GLY A 373 -24.11 -21.49 -25.61
N MET A 374 -24.68 -21.52 -26.82
CA MET A 374 -24.77 -20.32 -27.68
C MET A 374 -25.72 -19.27 -27.09
N THR A 375 -26.88 -19.65 -26.55
CA THR A 375 -27.80 -18.70 -25.93
C THR A 375 -27.20 -18.05 -24.68
N LEU A 376 -26.45 -18.82 -23.88
CA LEU A 376 -25.76 -18.34 -22.69
C LEU A 376 -24.57 -17.44 -23.05
N GLY A 377 -23.74 -17.83 -24.01
CA GLY A 377 -22.64 -17.01 -24.50
C GLY A 377 -23.13 -15.69 -25.11
N PHE A 378 -24.23 -15.75 -25.87
CA PHE A 378 -24.86 -14.56 -26.46
C PHE A 378 -25.45 -13.63 -25.39
N SER A 379 -26.09 -14.15 -24.35
CA SER A 379 -26.60 -13.30 -23.26
C SER A 379 -25.48 -12.61 -22.48
N LEU A 380 -24.37 -13.30 -22.21
CA LEU A 380 -23.18 -12.71 -21.60
C LEU A 380 -22.57 -11.62 -22.49
N LEU A 381 -22.38 -11.90 -23.78
CA LEU A 381 -21.85 -10.94 -24.75
C LEU A 381 -22.76 -9.73 -24.87
N TRP A 382 -24.08 -9.94 -24.90
CA TRP A 382 -25.07 -8.86 -24.95
C TRP A 382 -25.02 -7.98 -23.70
N MET A 383 -24.92 -8.57 -22.52
CA MET A 383 -24.80 -7.82 -21.26
C MET A 383 -23.48 -7.03 -21.18
N GLN A 384 -22.34 -7.66 -21.50
CA GLN A 384 -21.04 -6.98 -21.54
C GLN A 384 -21.00 -5.89 -22.62
N GLY A 385 -21.62 -6.15 -23.77
CA GLY A 385 -21.80 -5.18 -24.85
C GLY A 385 -22.61 -3.97 -24.39
N MET A 386 -23.75 -4.17 -23.73
CA MET A 386 -24.57 -3.07 -23.20
C MET A 386 -23.83 -2.21 -22.17
N VAL A 387 -23.01 -2.82 -21.31
CA VAL A 387 -22.11 -2.07 -20.40
C VAL A 387 -21.08 -1.26 -21.18
N GLY A 388 -20.41 -1.86 -22.17
CA GLY A 388 -19.44 -1.17 -23.02
C GLY A 388 -20.05 0.00 -23.82
N TRP A 389 -21.23 -0.20 -24.40
CA TRP A 389 -22.00 0.86 -25.07
C TRP A 389 -22.43 1.95 -24.09
N GLY A 390 -22.79 1.60 -22.86
CA GLY A 390 -23.09 2.56 -21.80
C GLY A 390 -21.91 3.46 -21.44
N ILE A 391 -20.69 2.92 -21.45
CA ILE A 391 -19.45 3.68 -21.24
C ILE A 391 -19.17 4.63 -22.41
N ILE A 392 -19.24 4.14 -23.65
CA ILE A 392 -19.01 4.96 -24.85
C ILE A 392 -20.04 6.10 -24.96
N LEU A 393 -21.31 5.80 -24.70
CA LEU A 393 -22.39 6.80 -24.73
C LEU A 393 -22.27 7.81 -23.57
N GLY A 394 -21.81 7.36 -22.39
CA GLY A 394 -21.52 8.22 -21.25
C GLY A 394 -20.35 9.17 -21.50
N ASN A 395 -19.29 8.69 -22.15
CA ASN A 395 -18.15 9.52 -22.57
C ASN A 395 -18.53 10.55 -23.64
N LEU A 396 -19.45 10.21 -24.55
CA LEU A 396 -19.92 11.15 -25.59
C LEU A 396 -20.79 12.28 -25.02
N LEU A 397 -21.54 12.02 -23.94
CA LEU A 397 -22.45 12.99 -23.33
C LEU A 397 -21.81 13.79 -22.18
N ASP A 398 -20.55 13.50 -21.83
CA ASP A 398 -19.85 14.05 -20.66
C ASP A 398 -20.59 13.82 -19.32
N ILE A 399 -21.54 12.88 -19.32
CA ILE A 399 -22.25 12.41 -18.13
C ILE A 399 -21.69 11.02 -17.82
N LYS A 400 -20.65 10.97 -16.99
CA LYS A 400 -20.02 9.70 -16.55
C LYS A 400 -20.92 9.00 -15.52
N ILE A 401 -21.94 8.27 -16.00
CA ILE A 401 -22.96 7.58 -15.17
C ILE A 401 -22.44 6.27 -14.53
N ILE A 402 -21.32 5.71 -15.00
CA ILE A 402 -20.94 4.33 -14.62
C ILE A 402 -19.46 4.28 -14.24
N SER A 403 -19.17 4.27 -12.94
CA SER A 403 -17.93 3.66 -12.44
C SER A 403 -18.03 2.15 -12.67
N ARG A 404 -16.97 1.53 -13.18
CA ARG A 404 -16.89 0.08 -13.39
C ARG A 404 -16.83 -0.59 -12.01
N SER A 405 -17.98 -0.71 -11.36
CA SER A 405 -18.10 -1.24 -10.00
C SER A 405 -17.73 -2.73 -9.97
N GLN A 406 -17.03 -3.15 -8.91
CA GLN A 406 -16.72 -4.57 -8.63
C GLN A 406 -18.00 -5.44 -8.62
N PHE A 407 -19.16 -4.86 -8.31
CA PHE A 407 -20.46 -5.53 -8.44
C PHE A 407 -20.78 -5.96 -9.88
N SER A 408 -20.30 -5.23 -10.89
CA SER A 408 -20.54 -5.57 -12.30
C SER A 408 -19.77 -6.81 -12.75
N ASN A 409 -18.69 -7.18 -12.05
CA ASN A 409 -17.96 -8.42 -12.32
C ASN A 409 -18.66 -9.67 -11.75
N LEU A 410 -19.47 -9.50 -10.71
CA LEU A 410 -20.27 -10.59 -10.13
C LEU A 410 -21.55 -10.88 -10.93
N LEU A 411 -22.07 -9.89 -11.67
CA LEU A 411 -23.28 -10.01 -12.50
C LEU A 411 -23.23 -11.16 -13.52
N PRO A 412 -22.16 -11.34 -14.31
CA PRO A 412 -22.02 -12.46 -15.25
C PRO A 412 -22.13 -13.83 -14.57
N ILE A 413 -21.53 -13.98 -13.39
CA ILE A 413 -21.57 -15.22 -12.60
C ILE A 413 -22.99 -15.53 -12.14
N LEU A 414 -23.69 -14.51 -11.63
CA LEU A 414 -25.09 -14.64 -11.18
C LEU A 414 -26.03 -15.01 -12.34
N ILE A 415 -25.88 -14.35 -13.49
CA ILE A 415 -26.67 -14.63 -14.69
C ILE A 415 -26.41 -16.04 -15.20
N LEU A 416 -25.15 -16.49 -15.13
CA LEU A 416 -24.78 -17.83 -15.54
C LEU A 416 -25.43 -18.89 -14.64
N ALA A 417 -25.45 -18.67 -13.32
CA ALA A 417 -26.13 -19.56 -12.38
C ALA A 417 -27.65 -19.64 -12.62
N LEU A 418 -28.32 -18.50 -12.79
CA LEU A 418 -29.76 -18.44 -13.06
C LEU A 418 -30.13 -19.01 -14.43
N GLY A 419 -29.37 -18.67 -15.47
CA GLY A 419 -29.63 -19.14 -16.84
C GLY A 419 -29.55 -20.66 -16.97
N ILE A 420 -28.70 -21.32 -16.17
CA ILE A 420 -28.61 -22.79 -16.13
C ILE A 420 -29.86 -23.40 -15.49
N ASP A 421 -30.32 -22.84 -14.37
CA ASP A 421 -31.47 -23.36 -13.64
C ASP A 421 -32.72 -23.34 -14.52
N ASP A 422 -32.98 -22.20 -15.16
CA ASP A 422 -34.10 -22.02 -16.09
C ASP A 422 -34.00 -22.97 -17.30
N SER A 423 -32.80 -23.10 -17.88
CA SER A 423 -32.56 -23.97 -19.04
C SER A 423 -32.76 -25.45 -18.69
N LEU A 424 -32.28 -25.88 -17.53
CA LEU A 424 -32.36 -27.26 -17.07
C LEU A 424 -33.81 -27.62 -16.70
N HIS A 425 -34.52 -26.71 -16.01
CA HIS A 425 -35.93 -26.88 -15.68
C HIS A 425 -36.82 -26.96 -16.92
N ALA A 426 -36.61 -26.08 -17.91
CA ALA A 426 -37.35 -26.12 -19.17
C ALA A 426 -37.12 -27.44 -19.93
N LEU A 427 -35.89 -27.96 -19.91
CA LEU A 427 -35.52 -29.15 -20.65
C LEU A 427 -35.99 -30.45 -19.97
N HIS A 428 -36.01 -30.49 -18.62
CA HIS A 428 -36.64 -31.58 -17.87
C HIS A 428 -38.13 -31.69 -18.21
N ARG A 429 -38.84 -30.56 -18.25
CA ARG A 429 -40.27 -30.52 -18.61
C ARG A 429 -40.52 -30.91 -20.07
N TYR A 430 -39.67 -30.46 -20.99
CA TYR A 430 -39.75 -30.88 -22.39
C TYR A 430 -39.54 -32.39 -22.58
N LYS A 431 -38.68 -33.03 -21.77
CA LYS A 431 -38.53 -34.48 -21.73
C LYS A 431 -39.77 -35.18 -21.17
N GLU A 432 -40.37 -34.66 -20.10
CA GLU A 432 -41.61 -35.20 -19.53
C GLU A 432 -42.76 -35.16 -20.53
N GLU A 433 -42.95 -34.03 -21.22
CA GLU A 433 -43.99 -33.93 -22.22
C GLU A 433 -43.77 -34.90 -23.38
N ARG A 434 -42.53 -35.13 -23.86
CA ARG A 434 -42.22 -36.12 -24.91
C ARG A 434 -42.64 -37.55 -24.56
N GLY A 435 -42.74 -37.90 -23.26
CA GLY A 435 -43.26 -39.19 -22.81
C GLY A 435 -44.77 -39.36 -23.05
N THR A 436 -45.52 -38.26 -23.13
CA THR A 436 -46.92 -38.23 -23.56
C THR A 436 -46.99 -37.96 -25.05
N ALA A 437 -47.46 -38.91 -25.86
CA ALA A 437 -47.43 -38.90 -27.33
C ALA A 437 -48.27 -37.79 -28.01
N LYS A 438 -47.97 -36.51 -27.75
CA LYS A 438 -48.55 -35.34 -28.43
C LYS A 438 -47.68 -34.95 -29.65
N PRO A 439 -48.28 -34.42 -30.73
CA PRO A 439 -47.54 -33.99 -31.91
C PRO A 439 -46.64 -32.77 -31.60
N ARG A 440 -45.39 -32.78 -32.12
CA ARG A 440 -44.30 -31.81 -31.82
C ARG A 440 -44.74 -30.33 -31.78
N MET A 441 -45.65 -29.93 -32.67
CA MET A 441 -46.08 -28.54 -32.82
C MET A 441 -47.06 -28.06 -31.74
N LYS A 442 -47.80 -28.97 -31.09
CA LYS A 442 -48.64 -28.65 -29.92
C LYS A 442 -47.85 -28.68 -28.61
N GLN A 443 -46.71 -29.36 -28.62
CA GLN A 443 -45.84 -29.56 -27.48
C GLN A 443 -44.91 -28.35 -27.27
N CYS A 444 -44.30 -27.81 -28.34
CA CYS A 444 -43.55 -26.56 -28.19
C CYS A 444 -44.47 -25.37 -27.84
N LYS A 445 -45.75 -25.39 -28.28
CA LYS A 445 -46.74 -24.38 -27.89
C LYS A 445 -47.20 -24.46 -26.42
N SER A 446 -47.30 -25.65 -25.81
CA SER A 446 -47.66 -25.73 -24.38
C SER A 446 -46.51 -25.27 -23.48
N VAL A 447 -45.28 -25.58 -23.84
CA VAL A 447 -44.09 -25.11 -23.11
C VAL A 447 -43.88 -23.60 -23.30
N SER A 448 -44.13 -23.03 -24.49
CA SER A 448 -43.96 -21.60 -24.75
C SER A 448 -45.12 -20.70 -24.29
N GLN A 449 -46.32 -21.26 -24.04
CA GLN A 449 -47.46 -20.48 -23.53
C GLN A 449 -47.42 -20.26 -22.01
N GLU A 450 -46.69 -21.08 -21.27
CA GLU A 450 -46.56 -20.95 -19.81
C GLU A 450 -45.28 -20.23 -19.37
N TRP A 451 -44.24 -20.21 -20.21
CA TRP A 451 -42.99 -19.50 -19.96
C TRP A 451 -42.50 -18.82 -21.24
N VAL A 452 -42.00 -17.58 -21.14
CA VAL A 452 -41.52 -16.77 -22.26
C VAL A 452 -40.21 -17.35 -22.82
N VAL A 453 -40.31 -18.47 -23.52
CA VAL A 453 -39.22 -19.10 -24.25
C VAL A 453 -39.28 -18.60 -25.70
N PRO A 454 -38.15 -18.24 -26.35
CA PRO A 454 -38.17 -17.83 -27.76
C PRO A 454 -38.76 -18.96 -28.60
N SER A 455 -39.65 -18.60 -29.52
CA SER A 455 -40.47 -19.54 -30.27
C SER A 455 -39.63 -20.58 -31.02
N CYS A 456 -39.96 -21.87 -30.85
CA CYS A 456 -39.83 -22.80 -31.98
C CYS A 456 -40.80 -22.37 -33.09
#